data_AF-A0AAD5DDM4-F1
#
_entry.id   AF-A0AAD5DDM4-F1
#
_cell.length_a   1.000
_cell.length_b   1.000
_cell.length_c   1.000
_cell.angle_alpha   90.00
_cell.angle_beta   90.00
_cell.angle_gamma   90.00
#
_symmetry.space_group_name_H-M   'P 1'
#
loop_
_entity.id
_entity.type
_entity.pdbx_description
1 polymer ?
#
loop_
_entity_poly.entity_id
_entity_poly.type
_entity_poly.pdbx_seq_one_letter_code
_entity_poly.pdbx_strand_id
1 'polypeptide(L)'
;MGALEYKKVIKESEEWRLLTCMWLHAGVFHVFANMLGLVLIGSRLEHEFGFVRIGALYILSGIGGSILSSLFVRATASVGASGAIFGLLGGMLSELITNWTIYANVGIRLFVHKHIFCFKYCQFVALSTLIVIILINIAIGILPHIDNYAHIGGFFTGFFLGFVILIRPQFKWINQRHVPHGYIAPTTRTKYKSYQCILLIISLIALLVGFTTGLILLTRGIDGNDYCSWCHYLTCIPTPLWRCESRCRLMQLDTQLNMTCLANQRSGSYTVEDPNDTVEMQKLCFELCS
;
A
#
# COMPACT_ATOMS: atom_id res chain seq x y z
N MET A 1 -19.13 2.44 12.26
CA MET A 1 -18.01 3.31 11.82
C MET A 1 -17.51 2.83 10.45
N GLY A 2 -16.76 3.65 9.70
CA GLY A 2 -16.31 3.39 8.31
C GLY A 2 -15.12 2.42 8.13
N ALA A 3 -14.98 1.41 8.99
CA ALA A 3 -13.93 0.40 8.89
C ALA A 3 -14.13 -0.48 7.65
N LEU A 4 -13.03 -1.05 7.15
CA LEU A 4 -13.07 -1.97 6.02
C LEU A 4 -13.54 -3.34 6.51
N GLU A 5 -14.73 -3.75 6.05
CA GLU A 5 -15.34 -5.03 6.39
C GLU A 5 -15.93 -5.65 5.11
N TYR A 6 -15.44 -6.83 4.71
CA TYR A 6 -15.85 -7.49 3.47
C TYR A 6 -17.38 -7.65 3.34
N LYS A 7 -18.04 -8.16 4.40
CA LYS A 7 -19.50 -8.39 4.41
C LYS A 7 -20.27 -7.10 4.08
N LYS A 8 -19.85 -5.96 4.63
CA LYS A 8 -20.53 -4.67 4.41
C LYS A 8 -20.23 -4.07 3.04
N VAL A 9 -19.00 -4.22 2.56
CA VAL A 9 -18.64 -3.75 1.20
C VAL A 9 -19.45 -4.49 0.14
N ILE A 10 -19.63 -5.81 0.30
CA ILE A 10 -20.30 -6.65 -0.72
C ILE A 10 -21.80 -6.82 -0.48
N LYS A 11 -22.22 -7.29 0.70
CA LYS A 11 -23.64 -7.59 0.97
C LYS A 11 -24.47 -6.31 1.14
N GLU A 12 -23.90 -5.27 1.74
CA GLU A 12 -24.59 -4.01 2.04
C GLU A 12 -24.27 -2.91 1.02
N SER A 13 -23.46 -3.21 -0.01
CA SER A 13 -23.03 -2.25 -1.06
C SER A 13 -22.37 -0.98 -0.51
N GLU A 14 -21.68 -1.07 0.64
CA GLU A 14 -21.02 0.06 1.29
C GLU A 14 -19.61 0.30 0.74
N GLU A 15 -19.49 0.51 -0.57
CA GLU A 15 -18.19 0.66 -1.30
C GLU A 15 -17.34 1.82 -0.78
N TRP A 16 -17.97 2.86 -0.22
CA TRP A 16 -17.32 4.01 0.40
C TRP A 16 -16.33 3.61 1.51
N ARG A 17 -16.50 2.43 2.12
CA ARG A 17 -15.59 1.88 3.13
C ARG A 17 -14.18 1.61 2.62
N LEU A 18 -14.02 1.33 1.32
CA LEU A 18 -12.72 1.16 0.66
C LEU A 18 -11.87 2.44 0.80
N LEU A 19 -12.52 3.59 0.91
CA LEU A 19 -11.89 4.89 1.08
C LEU A 19 -11.84 5.30 2.55
N THR A 20 -12.97 5.22 3.28
CA THR A 20 -13.04 5.79 4.64
C THR A 20 -12.19 5.05 5.67
N CYS A 21 -11.88 3.78 5.44
CA CYS A 21 -11.04 3.00 6.36
C CYS A 21 -9.64 3.61 6.56
N MET A 22 -9.16 4.41 5.60
CA MET A 22 -7.87 5.09 5.63
C MET A 22 -7.75 6.13 6.75
N TRP A 23 -8.88 6.66 7.24
CA TRP A 23 -8.90 7.66 8.32
C TRP A 23 -9.07 7.04 9.71
N LEU A 24 -9.46 5.77 9.79
CA LEU A 24 -9.66 5.08 11.06
C LEU A 24 -8.37 4.39 11.51
N HIS A 25 -8.21 4.24 12.82
CA HIS A 25 -7.00 3.68 13.40
C HIS A 25 -7.31 2.87 14.66
N ALA A 26 -6.62 1.74 14.81
CA ALA A 26 -6.79 0.81 15.93
C ALA A 26 -5.90 1.19 17.13
N GLY A 27 -6.08 2.38 17.69
CA GLY A 27 -5.42 2.85 18.92
C GLY A 27 -4.34 3.92 18.73
N VAL A 28 -3.86 4.46 19.86
CA VAL A 28 -3.01 5.67 19.90
C VAL A 28 -1.65 5.43 19.23
N PHE A 29 -1.00 4.31 19.53
CA PHE A 29 0.30 3.98 18.94
C PHE A 29 0.20 3.82 17.42
N HIS A 30 -0.89 3.20 16.93
CA HIS A 30 -1.12 3.03 15.50
C HIS A 30 -1.31 4.37 14.78
N VAL A 31 -2.11 5.28 15.34
CA VAL A 31 -2.22 6.66 14.80
C VAL A 31 -0.86 7.34 14.77
N PHE A 32 -0.13 7.30 15.89
CA PHE A 32 1.18 7.95 16.01
C PHE A 32 2.17 7.46 14.95
N ALA A 33 2.29 6.14 14.79
CA ALA A 33 3.18 5.54 13.80
C ALA A 33 2.81 5.93 12.35
N ASN A 34 1.51 5.91 12.02
CA ASN A 34 1.03 6.32 10.69
C ASN A 34 1.27 7.81 10.44
N MET A 35 1.00 8.68 11.41
CA MET A 35 1.22 10.12 11.25
C MET A 35 2.71 10.44 11.14
N LEU A 36 3.57 9.76 11.90
CA LEU A 36 5.02 9.89 11.77
C LEU A 36 5.49 9.45 10.38
N GLY A 37 5.02 8.30 9.89
CA GLY A 37 5.32 7.82 8.54
C GLY A 37 4.85 8.81 7.46
N LEU A 38 3.64 9.31 7.58
CA LEU A 38 3.06 10.28 6.65
C LEU A 38 3.84 11.62 6.65
N VAL A 39 4.24 12.12 7.82
CA VAL A 39 5.05 13.36 7.90
C VAL A 39 6.43 13.15 7.29
N LEU A 40 7.13 12.06 7.64
CA LEU A 40 8.50 11.82 7.15
C LEU A 40 8.55 11.56 5.64
N ILE A 41 7.62 10.76 5.12
CA ILE A 41 7.60 10.34 3.72
C ILE A 41 6.80 11.33 2.87
N GLY A 42 5.59 11.66 3.32
CA GLY A 42 4.66 12.53 2.61
C GLY A 42 5.19 13.95 2.46
N SER A 43 5.74 14.56 3.51
CA SER A 43 6.27 15.94 3.43
C SER A 43 7.42 16.06 2.42
N ARG A 44 8.31 15.05 2.38
CA ARG A 44 9.40 15.00 1.39
C ARG A 44 8.85 14.97 -0.03
N LEU A 45 7.91 14.05 -0.30
CA LEU A 45 7.31 13.89 -1.63
C LEU A 45 6.48 15.12 -2.03
N GLU A 46 5.75 15.70 -1.08
CA GLU A 46 4.91 16.87 -1.30
C GLU A 46 5.75 18.11 -1.65
N HIS A 47 6.86 18.32 -0.95
CA HIS A 47 7.80 19.39 -1.28
C HIS A 47 8.37 19.24 -2.70
N GLU A 48 8.57 18.01 -3.17
CA GLU A 48 9.19 17.74 -4.47
C GLU A 48 8.22 17.75 -5.67
N PHE A 49 6.99 17.29 -5.47
CA PHE A 49 6.00 17.03 -6.53
C PHE A 49 4.69 17.81 -6.37
N GLY A 50 4.47 18.44 -5.22
CA GLY A 50 3.27 19.19 -4.89
C GLY A 50 2.15 18.34 -4.30
N PHE A 51 1.30 18.99 -3.49
CA PHE A 51 0.26 18.33 -2.71
C PHE A 51 -0.76 17.55 -3.56
N VAL A 52 -1.14 18.05 -4.73
CA VAL A 52 -2.17 17.40 -5.58
C VAL A 52 -1.72 16.02 -6.03
N ARG A 53 -0.45 15.90 -6.45
CA ARG A 53 0.10 14.65 -6.97
C ARG A 53 0.26 13.62 -5.86
N ILE A 54 0.76 14.06 -4.70
CA ILE A 54 0.98 13.18 -3.56
C ILE A 54 -0.33 12.79 -2.89
N GLY A 55 -1.30 13.71 -2.82
CA GLY A 55 -2.67 13.41 -2.38
C GLY A 55 -3.34 12.36 -3.27
N ALA A 56 -3.26 12.51 -4.60
CA ALA A 56 -3.79 11.51 -5.53
C ALA A 56 -3.08 10.15 -5.39
N LEU A 57 -1.74 10.15 -5.28
CA LEU A 57 -0.95 8.95 -5.05
C LEU A 57 -1.36 8.24 -3.75
N TYR A 58 -1.53 9.00 -2.66
CA TYR A 58 -1.93 8.50 -1.35
C TYR A 58 -3.33 7.85 -1.40
N ILE A 59 -4.33 8.57 -1.93
CA ILE A 59 -5.71 8.08 -1.99
C ILE A 59 -5.83 6.83 -2.88
N LEU A 60 -5.29 6.88 -4.10
CA LEU A 60 -5.40 5.76 -5.03
C LEU A 60 -4.65 4.53 -4.53
N SER A 61 -3.48 4.70 -3.91
CA SER A 61 -2.75 3.59 -3.30
C SER A 61 -3.52 3.00 -2.11
N GLY A 62 -4.13 3.84 -1.29
CA GLY A 62 -5.00 3.38 -0.20
C GLY A 62 -6.15 2.52 -0.71
N ILE A 63 -6.87 2.96 -1.76
CA ILE A 63 -7.94 2.18 -2.40
C ILE A 63 -7.40 0.86 -2.95
N GLY A 64 -6.26 0.86 -3.65
CA GLY A 64 -5.63 -0.36 -4.16
C GLY A 64 -5.27 -1.35 -3.05
N GLY A 65 -4.80 -0.84 -1.90
CA GLY A 65 -4.60 -1.62 -0.68
C GLY A 65 -5.90 -2.21 -0.12
N SER A 66 -6.95 -1.39 -0.01
CA SER A 66 -8.27 -1.82 0.50
C SER A 66 -8.92 -2.90 -0.38
N ILE A 67 -8.78 -2.79 -1.71
CA ILE A 67 -9.28 -3.81 -2.64
C ILE A 67 -8.52 -5.12 -2.42
N LEU A 68 -7.18 -5.10 -2.35
CA LEU A 68 -6.41 -6.32 -2.14
C LEU A 68 -6.68 -6.93 -0.76
N SER A 69 -6.77 -6.11 0.28
CA SER A 69 -7.18 -6.55 1.62
C SER A 69 -8.54 -7.25 1.60
N SER A 70 -9.56 -6.64 0.96
CA SER A 70 -10.92 -7.21 0.92
C SER A 70 -11.02 -8.54 0.18
N LEU A 71 -10.06 -8.85 -0.70
CA LEU A 71 -9.99 -10.13 -1.41
C LEU A 71 -9.46 -11.28 -0.54
N PHE A 72 -8.58 -10.99 0.42
CA PHE A 72 -7.88 -12.00 1.22
C PHE A 72 -8.25 -11.97 2.72
N VAL A 73 -8.76 -10.85 3.23
CA VAL A 73 -9.11 -10.63 4.63
C VAL A 73 -10.62 -10.42 4.74
N ARG A 74 -11.34 -11.45 5.21
CA ARG A 74 -12.82 -11.44 5.25
C ARG A 74 -13.43 -11.39 6.63
N ALA A 75 -12.75 -11.98 7.62
CA ALA A 75 -13.28 -12.13 8.98
C ALA A 75 -12.94 -10.96 9.91
N THR A 76 -11.87 -10.20 9.61
CA THR A 76 -11.39 -9.12 10.48
C THR A 76 -11.62 -7.76 9.85
N ALA A 77 -11.95 -6.78 10.70
CA ALA A 77 -12.06 -5.39 10.26
C ALA A 77 -10.66 -4.79 10.11
N SER A 78 -10.39 -4.15 8.97
CA SER A 78 -9.13 -3.46 8.69
C SER A 78 -9.32 -1.95 8.72
N VAL A 79 -8.36 -1.26 9.33
CA VAL A 79 -8.34 0.20 9.47
C VAL A 79 -6.90 0.70 9.38
N GLY A 80 -6.70 1.87 8.80
CA GLY A 80 -5.41 2.56 8.86
C GLY A 80 -4.99 3.20 7.54
N ALA A 81 -4.22 4.27 7.69
CA ALA A 81 -3.53 4.97 6.61
C ALA A 81 -2.35 4.16 6.02
N SER A 82 -1.91 3.08 6.68
CA SER A 82 -0.66 2.39 6.39
C SER A 82 -0.57 1.88 4.95
N GLY A 83 -1.64 1.36 4.36
CA GLY A 83 -1.64 0.94 2.96
C GLY A 83 -1.29 2.08 1.99
N ALA A 84 -1.82 3.28 2.24
CA ALA A 84 -1.50 4.47 1.46
C ALA A 84 -0.07 4.96 1.70
N ILE A 85 0.44 4.87 2.93
CA ILE A 85 1.84 5.20 3.26
C ILE A 85 2.80 4.24 2.54
N PHE A 86 2.49 2.95 2.49
CA PHE A 86 3.23 1.98 1.68
C PHE A 86 3.18 2.30 0.19
N GLY A 87 2.05 2.86 -0.29
CA GLY A 87 1.96 3.42 -1.64
C GLY A 87 2.93 4.57 -1.89
N LEU A 88 3.11 5.48 -0.91
CA LEU A 88 4.12 6.52 -1.01
C LEU A 88 5.55 5.94 -1.09
N LEU A 89 5.85 4.89 -0.33
CA LEU A 89 7.12 4.16 -0.43
C LEU A 89 7.31 3.51 -1.81
N GLY A 90 6.25 2.92 -2.37
CA GLY A 90 6.25 2.39 -3.74
C GLY A 90 6.52 3.48 -4.77
N GLY A 91 5.89 4.64 -4.63
CA GLY A 91 6.11 5.81 -5.48
C GLY A 91 7.57 6.29 -5.44
N MET A 92 8.18 6.37 -4.25
CA MET A 92 9.61 6.68 -4.08
C MET A 92 10.51 5.69 -4.82
N LEU A 93 10.19 4.40 -4.78
CA LEU A 93 10.96 3.38 -5.48
C LEU A 93 10.89 3.60 -7.01
N SER A 94 9.71 3.88 -7.56
CA SER A 94 9.54 4.16 -8.98
C SER A 94 10.23 5.43 -9.43
N GLU A 95 10.19 6.46 -8.60
CA GLU A 95 10.92 7.70 -8.81
C GLU A 95 12.44 7.44 -8.93
N LEU A 96 12.96 6.61 -8.01
CA LEU A 96 14.37 6.22 -7.98
C LEU A 96 14.78 5.43 -9.23
N ILE A 97 13.94 4.50 -9.69
CA ILE A 97 14.16 3.71 -10.90
C ILE A 97 14.11 4.60 -12.15
N THR A 98 13.13 5.50 -12.24
CA THR A 98 12.95 6.36 -13.41
C THR A 98 14.12 7.31 -13.62
N ASN A 99 14.73 7.78 -12.53
CA ASN A 99 15.85 8.71 -12.55
C ASN A 99 17.24 8.03 -12.47
N TRP A 100 17.29 6.69 -12.44
CA TRP A 100 18.53 5.91 -12.29
C TRP A 100 19.56 6.16 -13.41
N THR A 101 19.09 6.33 -14.65
CA THR A 101 19.96 6.43 -15.84
C THR A 101 20.60 7.80 -16.04
N ILE A 102 20.10 8.86 -15.38
CA ILE A 102 20.72 10.19 -15.41
C ILE A 102 22.08 10.17 -14.69
N TYR A 103 22.24 9.29 -13.69
CA TYR A 103 23.47 9.20 -12.90
C TYR A 103 24.47 8.16 -13.39
N ALA A 104 24.06 7.23 -14.25
CA ALA A 104 24.96 6.25 -14.87
C ALA A 104 25.81 6.86 -16.01
N ASN A 105 25.21 7.73 -16.83
CA ASN A 105 25.86 8.25 -18.04
C ASN A 105 26.57 9.61 -17.85
N VAL A 106 26.31 10.34 -16.77
CA VAL A 106 27.10 11.54 -16.40
C VAL A 106 28.46 11.13 -15.82
N GLY A 107 28.60 9.91 -15.31
CA GLY A 107 29.85 9.36 -14.77
C GLY A 107 30.97 9.12 -15.80
N ILE A 108 30.68 9.21 -17.11
CA ILE A 108 31.69 9.00 -18.16
C ILE A 108 32.28 10.32 -18.68
N ARG A 109 31.68 11.50 -18.38
CA ARG A 109 32.08 12.75 -19.05
C ARG A 109 32.52 13.91 -18.18
N LEU A 110 32.50 13.81 -16.85
CA LEU A 110 33.03 14.86 -15.99
C LEU A 110 33.92 14.29 -14.88
N PHE A 111 35.22 14.31 -15.16
CA PHE A 111 36.29 14.06 -14.22
C PHE A 111 36.42 15.29 -13.29
N VAL A 112 35.47 15.48 -12.37
CA VAL A 112 35.62 16.41 -11.24
C VAL A 112 35.28 15.69 -9.95
N HIS A 113 36.33 15.55 -9.16
CA HIS A 113 36.52 14.67 -8.01
C HIS A 113 35.70 15.15 -6.79
N LYS A 114 35.23 14.19 -5.97
CA LYS A 114 34.71 14.31 -4.58
C LYS A 114 33.19 14.42 -4.33
N HIS A 115 32.39 15.21 -5.05
CA HIS A 115 30.94 15.34 -4.75
C HIS A 115 30.02 14.29 -5.41
N ILE A 116 30.42 13.72 -6.56
CA ILE A 116 29.58 12.79 -7.36
C ILE A 116 29.63 11.36 -6.83
N PHE A 117 30.77 10.92 -6.27
CA PHE A 117 30.91 9.59 -5.67
C PHE A 117 30.01 9.46 -4.42
N CYS A 118 29.91 10.53 -3.63
CA CYS A 118 28.99 10.65 -2.50
C CYS A 118 27.53 10.58 -2.94
N PHE A 119 27.15 11.22 -4.05
CA PHE A 119 25.77 11.23 -4.54
C PHE A 119 25.29 9.83 -5.01
N LYS A 120 26.13 9.10 -5.75
CA LYS A 120 25.81 7.73 -6.21
C LYS A 120 25.81 6.73 -5.05
N TYR A 121 26.75 6.82 -4.11
CA TYR A 121 26.73 6.02 -2.87
C TYR A 121 25.51 6.34 -2.00
N CYS A 122 25.15 7.60 -1.83
CA CYS A 122 23.99 8.02 -1.06
C CYS A 122 22.68 7.51 -1.68
N GLN A 123 22.62 7.36 -3.01
CA GLN A 123 21.46 6.84 -3.72
C GLN A 123 21.32 5.31 -3.64
N PHE A 124 22.43 4.56 -3.70
CA PHE A 124 22.44 3.12 -3.42
C PHE A 124 22.12 2.83 -1.95
N VAL A 125 22.64 3.65 -1.03
CA VAL A 125 22.30 3.59 0.40
C VAL A 125 20.84 3.95 0.61
N ALA A 126 20.30 4.96 -0.07
CA ALA A 126 18.88 5.31 0.01
C ALA A 126 17.98 4.18 -0.53
N LEU A 127 18.36 3.55 -1.66
CA LEU A 127 17.65 2.37 -2.17
C LEU A 127 17.71 1.22 -1.16
N SER A 128 18.89 0.90 -0.64
CA SER A 128 19.05 -0.23 0.27
C SER A 128 18.33 0.01 1.59
N THR A 129 18.40 1.22 2.15
CA THR A 129 17.62 1.62 3.32
C THR A 129 16.12 1.56 3.05
N LEU A 130 15.66 2.02 1.88
CA LEU A 130 14.24 1.96 1.50
C LEU A 130 13.75 0.50 1.41
N ILE A 131 14.52 -0.37 0.76
CA ILE A 131 14.19 -1.81 0.67
C ILE A 131 14.16 -2.44 2.06
N VAL A 132 15.16 -2.15 2.91
CA VAL A 132 15.21 -2.67 4.29
C VAL A 132 13.99 -2.20 5.09
N ILE A 133 13.59 -0.92 4.97
CA ILE A 133 12.39 -0.40 5.63
C ILE A 133 11.15 -1.14 5.15
N ILE A 134 10.99 -1.35 3.84
CA ILE A 134 9.84 -2.09 3.29
C ILE A 134 9.81 -3.52 3.83
N LEU A 135 10.94 -4.23 3.81
CA LEU A 135 11.03 -5.60 4.30
C LEU A 135 10.74 -5.70 5.80
N ILE A 136 11.27 -4.77 6.61
CA ILE A 136 11.00 -4.72 8.05
C ILE A 136 9.51 -4.48 8.31
N ASN A 137 8.87 -3.53 7.61
CA ASN A 137 7.46 -3.26 7.84
C ASN A 137 6.56 -4.45 7.42
N ILE A 138 6.86 -5.13 6.31
CA ILE A 138 6.15 -6.36 5.92
C ILE A 138 6.36 -7.46 6.96
N ALA A 139 7.59 -7.61 7.48
CA ALA A 139 7.89 -8.60 8.52
C ALA A 139 7.15 -8.29 9.83
N ILE A 140 7.05 -7.00 10.22
CA ILE A 140 6.24 -6.56 11.36
C ILE A 140 4.77 -6.86 11.12
N GLY A 141 4.27 -6.70 9.90
CA GLY A 141 2.87 -6.97 9.61
C GLY A 141 2.47 -8.44 9.60
N ILE A 142 3.40 -9.37 9.84
CA ILE A 142 3.12 -10.78 10.18
C ILE A 142 2.54 -10.89 11.60
N LEU A 143 2.68 -9.84 12.43
CA LEU A 143 2.03 -9.77 13.72
C LEU A 143 0.51 -9.79 13.56
N PRO A 144 -0.21 -10.45 14.50
CA PRO A 144 -1.65 -10.51 14.44
C PRO A 144 -2.24 -9.09 14.49
N HIS A 145 -3.37 -8.89 13.80
CA HIS A 145 -4.10 -7.62 13.66
C HIS A 145 -3.49 -6.58 12.70
N ILE A 146 -2.37 -6.87 12.05
CA ILE A 146 -1.82 -6.00 10.98
C ILE A 146 -2.20 -6.57 9.62
N ASP A 147 -2.70 -5.70 8.74
CA ASP A 147 -3.15 -6.09 7.40
C ASP A 147 -2.03 -5.92 6.37
N ASN A 148 -1.28 -7.00 6.15
CA ASN A 148 -0.20 -7.04 5.16
C ASN A 148 -0.70 -6.99 3.72
N TYR A 149 -1.92 -7.45 3.44
CA TYR A 149 -2.48 -7.34 2.09
C TYR A 149 -2.76 -5.89 1.71
N ALA A 150 -3.24 -5.08 2.66
CA ALA A 150 -3.37 -3.64 2.45
C ALA A 150 -2.01 -2.98 2.16
N HIS A 151 -0.95 -3.38 2.86
CA HIS A 151 0.41 -2.86 2.65
C HIS A 151 0.96 -3.25 1.27
N ILE A 152 0.84 -4.52 0.89
CA ILE A 152 1.29 -5.05 -0.39
C ILE A 152 0.53 -4.39 -1.54
N GLY A 153 -0.80 -4.34 -1.47
CA GLY A 153 -1.64 -3.75 -2.50
C GLY A 153 -1.41 -2.26 -2.65
N GLY A 154 -1.26 -1.55 -1.53
CA GLY A 154 -0.90 -0.14 -1.52
C GLY A 154 0.47 0.12 -2.14
N PHE A 155 1.49 -0.65 -1.76
CA PHE A 155 2.83 -0.55 -2.31
C PHE A 155 2.87 -0.73 -3.83
N PHE A 156 2.28 -1.80 -4.36
CA PHE A 156 2.27 -2.05 -5.81
C PHE A 156 1.50 -0.98 -6.56
N THR A 157 0.35 -0.55 -6.03
CA THR A 157 -0.45 0.53 -6.62
C THR A 157 0.36 1.83 -6.69
N GLY A 158 0.99 2.21 -5.57
CA GLY A 158 1.83 3.39 -5.50
C GLY A 158 3.09 3.31 -6.37
N PHE A 159 3.70 2.13 -6.49
CA PHE A 159 4.80 1.86 -7.40
C PHE A 159 4.41 2.14 -8.85
N PHE A 160 3.33 1.55 -9.36
CA PHE A 160 2.90 1.82 -10.74
C PHE A 160 2.42 3.26 -10.93
N LEU A 161 1.70 3.84 -9.97
CA LEU A 161 1.31 5.25 -10.01
C LEU A 161 2.51 6.19 -10.02
N GLY A 162 3.63 5.82 -9.37
CA GLY A 162 4.87 6.58 -9.38
C GLY A 162 5.40 6.82 -10.80
N PHE A 163 5.33 5.82 -11.68
CA PHE A 163 5.75 5.97 -13.09
C PHE A 163 4.82 6.86 -13.92
N VAL A 164 3.59 7.08 -13.47
CA VAL A 164 2.59 7.92 -14.14
C VAL A 164 2.63 9.35 -13.60
N ILE A 165 2.60 9.51 -12.28
CA ILE A 165 2.38 10.79 -11.60
C ILE A 165 3.70 11.51 -11.27
N LEU A 166 4.77 10.76 -10.97
CA LEU A 166 6.06 11.31 -10.52
C LEU A 166 7.07 11.47 -11.66
N ILE A 167 6.63 11.42 -12.92
CA ILE A 167 7.50 11.56 -14.08
C ILE A 167 8.10 12.99 -14.17
N ARG A 168 9.43 13.10 -14.15
CA ARG A 168 10.15 14.38 -14.33
C ARG A 168 10.60 14.56 -15.79
N PRO A 169 10.22 15.65 -16.46
CA PRO A 169 10.76 15.98 -17.78
C PRO A 169 12.25 16.34 -17.65
N GLN A 170 13.08 15.80 -18.54
CA GLN A 170 14.50 16.14 -18.58
C GLN A 170 14.71 17.45 -19.35
N PHE A 171 15.31 18.43 -18.69
CA PHE A 171 15.66 19.71 -19.32
C PHE A 171 16.99 19.57 -20.08
N LYS A 172 16.99 19.88 -21.37
CA LYS A 172 18.24 20.04 -22.12
C LYS A 172 18.81 21.42 -21.76
N TRP A 173 19.82 21.45 -20.90
CA TRP A 173 20.55 22.68 -20.59
C TRP A 173 21.23 23.20 -21.87
N ILE A 174 20.89 24.42 -22.28
CA ILE A 174 21.62 25.16 -23.32
C ILE A 174 22.69 25.96 -22.57
N ASN A 175 23.96 25.71 -22.86
CA ASN A 175 25.07 26.42 -22.23
C ASN A 175 25.11 27.88 -22.73
N GLN A 176 24.59 28.81 -21.92
CA GLN A 176 24.46 30.24 -22.25
C GLN A 176 25.80 30.92 -22.61
N ARG A 177 26.95 30.35 -22.22
CA ARG A 177 28.28 30.91 -22.52
C ARG A 177 28.66 30.88 -24.00
N HIS A 178 27.98 30.08 -24.83
CA HIS A 178 28.26 29.96 -26.27
C HIS A 178 27.13 30.55 -27.13
N VAL A 179 26.30 31.41 -26.55
CA VAL A 179 25.13 31.97 -27.23
C VAL A 179 25.50 33.32 -27.86
N PRO A 180 25.44 33.47 -29.20
CA PRO A 180 25.73 34.73 -29.88
C PRO A 180 24.81 35.87 -29.40
N HIS A 181 25.31 37.12 -29.39
CA HIS A 181 24.49 38.30 -29.11
C HIS A 181 23.35 38.41 -30.13
N GLY A 182 22.10 38.42 -29.65
CA GLY A 182 20.88 38.43 -30.47
C GLY A 182 20.17 37.08 -30.61
N TYR A 183 20.67 36.01 -30.00
CA TYR A 183 20.01 34.70 -30.02
C TYR A 183 18.76 34.67 -29.12
N ILE A 184 17.58 34.53 -29.74
CA ILE A 184 16.34 34.21 -29.03
C ILE A 184 16.41 32.74 -28.65
N ALA A 185 16.54 32.45 -27.34
CA ALA A 185 16.57 31.07 -26.86
C ALA A 185 15.27 30.35 -27.27
N PRO A 186 15.33 29.24 -28.03
CA PRO A 186 14.14 28.46 -28.30
C PRO A 186 13.59 27.96 -26.97
N THR A 187 12.27 28.05 -26.79
CA THR A 187 11.55 27.51 -25.63
C THR A 187 12.11 26.13 -25.28
N THR A 188 12.61 25.97 -24.05
CA THR A 188 13.19 24.71 -23.57
C THR A 188 12.20 23.58 -23.80
N ARG A 189 12.41 22.75 -24.84
CA ARG A 189 11.53 21.61 -25.10
C ARG A 189 11.76 20.56 -24.01
N THR A 190 10.79 20.40 -23.13
CA THR A 190 10.70 19.26 -22.22
C THR A 190 10.68 17.98 -23.05
N LYS A 191 11.69 17.13 -22.92
CA LYS A 191 11.75 15.86 -23.66
C LYS A 191 11.77 14.70 -22.68
N TYR A 192 10.69 13.91 -22.69
CA TYR A 192 10.65 12.61 -22.02
C TYR A 192 11.53 11.63 -22.79
N LYS A 193 12.24 10.77 -22.06
CA LYS A 193 13.04 9.68 -22.65
C LYS A 193 12.12 8.53 -23.05
N SER A 194 12.49 7.78 -24.08
CA SER A 194 11.67 6.66 -24.58
C SER A 194 11.36 5.64 -23.48
N TYR A 195 12.31 5.34 -22.59
CA TYR A 195 12.08 4.41 -21.47
C TYR A 195 11.05 4.95 -20.46
N GLN A 196 11.01 6.28 -20.21
CA GLN A 196 10.02 6.87 -19.30
C GLN A 196 8.61 6.75 -19.90
N CYS A 197 8.47 6.96 -21.21
CA CYS A 197 7.19 6.77 -21.90
C CYS A 197 6.75 5.29 -21.88
N ILE A 198 7.69 4.36 -22.09
CA ILE A 198 7.41 2.91 -22.03
C ILE A 198 6.93 2.51 -20.63
N LEU A 199 7.66 2.91 -19.58
CA LEU A 199 7.30 2.61 -18.19
C LEU A 199 5.94 3.22 -17.81
N LEU A 200 5.64 4.43 -18.28
CA LEU A 200 4.35 5.07 -18.07
C LEU A 200 3.22 4.26 -18.71
N ILE A 201 3.35 3.86 -19.98
CA ILE A 201 2.32 3.10 -20.69
C ILE A 201 2.09 1.73 -20.02
N ILE A 202 3.17 1.01 -19.70
CA ILE A 202 3.08 -0.29 -19.01
C ILE A 202 2.38 -0.12 -17.66
N SER A 203 2.76 0.90 -16.90
CA SER A 203 2.18 1.14 -15.57
C SER A 203 0.70 1.52 -15.67
N LEU A 204 0.31 2.31 -16.67
CA LEU A 204 -1.09 2.66 -16.90
C LEU A 204 -1.93 1.41 -17.23
N ILE A 205 -1.42 0.53 -18.11
CA ILE A 205 -2.08 -0.73 -18.43
C ILE A 205 -2.20 -1.62 -17.19
N ALA A 206 -1.11 -1.76 -16.43
CA ALA A 206 -1.07 -2.57 -15.22
C ALA A 206 -2.07 -2.06 -14.16
N LEU A 207 -2.17 -0.75 -13.96
CA LEU A 207 -3.15 -0.14 -13.05
C LEU A 207 -4.58 -0.39 -13.52
N LEU A 208 -4.88 -0.12 -14.80
CA LEU A 208 -6.22 -0.33 -15.35
C LEU A 208 -6.66 -1.79 -15.19
N VAL A 209 -5.83 -2.74 -15.62
CA VAL A 209 -6.12 -4.18 -15.52
C VAL A 209 -6.22 -4.60 -14.06
N GLY A 210 -5.31 -4.13 -13.20
CA GLY A 210 -5.27 -4.48 -11.78
C GLY A 210 -6.52 -4.02 -11.02
N PHE A 211 -6.90 -2.75 -11.18
CA PHE A 211 -8.11 -2.20 -10.55
C PHE A 211 -9.38 -2.86 -11.10
N THR A 212 -9.51 -3.03 -12.42
CA THR A 212 -10.70 -3.68 -12.99
C THR A 212 -10.81 -5.14 -12.53
N THR A 213 -9.71 -5.88 -12.55
CA THR A 213 -9.72 -7.29 -12.13
C THR A 213 -9.99 -7.41 -10.64
N GLY A 214 -9.33 -6.61 -9.81
CA GLY A 214 -9.54 -6.60 -8.37
C GLY A 214 -10.99 -6.27 -8.00
N LEU A 215 -11.60 -5.27 -8.65
CA LEU A 215 -12.99 -4.91 -8.41
C LEU A 215 -13.97 -5.99 -8.90
N ILE A 216 -13.69 -6.63 -10.05
CA ILE A 216 -14.51 -7.75 -10.56
C ILE A 216 -14.44 -8.95 -9.62
N LEU A 217 -13.25 -9.32 -9.14
CA LEU A 217 -13.08 -10.42 -8.19
C LEU A 217 -13.80 -10.12 -6.87
N LEU A 218 -13.69 -8.88 -6.40
CA LEU A 218 -14.31 -8.42 -5.17
C LEU A 218 -15.84 -8.45 -5.26
N THR A 219 -16.42 -7.87 -6.33
CA THR A 219 -17.88 -7.87 -6.57
C THR A 219 -18.46 -9.25 -6.84
N ARG A 220 -17.65 -10.20 -7.36
CA ARG A 220 -18.04 -11.61 -7.48
C ARG A 220 -17.90 -12.40 -6.18
N GLY A 221 -17.40 -11.78 -5.11
CA GLY A 221 -17.21 -12.43 -3.82
C GLY A 221 -16.20 -13.57 -3.85
N ILE A 222 -15.20 -13.50 -4.73
CA ILE A 222 -14.16 -14.53 -4.87
C ILE A 222 -13.14 -14.40 -3.73
N ASP A 223 -12.80 -15.51 -3.07
CA ASP A 223 -11.79 -15.52 -2.00
C ASP A 223 -10.42 -15.76 -2.59
N GLY A 224 -9.47 -14.84 -2.34
CA GLY A 224 -8.10 -15.03 -2.78
C GLY A 224 -7.41 -16.23 -2.13
N ASN A 225 -7.85 -16.64 -0.93
CA ASN A 225 -7.26 -17.77 -0.21
C ASN A 225 -7.62 -19.12 -0.85
N ASP A 226 -8.73 -19.22 -1.57
CA ASP A 226 -9.15 -20.47 -2.25
C ASP A 226 -8.16 -20.88 -3.36
N TYR A 227 -7.43 -19.92 -3.92
CA TYR A 227 -6.46 -20.14 -5.01
C TYR A 227 -5.02 -20.24 -4.51
N CYS A 228 -4.78 -20.09 -3.21
CA CYS A 228 -3.45 -19.95 -2.66
C CYS A 228 -3.37 -20.47 -1.23
N SER A 229 -2.87 -21.70 -1.08
CA SER A 229 -2.76 -22.39 0.21
C SER A 229 -1.74 -21.82 1.19
N TRP A 230 -0.90 -20.86 0.77
CA TRP A 230 0.13 -20.22 1.62
C TRP A 230 -0.17 -18.75 1.90
N CYS A 231 -1.22 -18.20 1.29
CA CYS A 231 -1.54 -16.78 1.33
C CYS A 231 -1.87 -16.31 2.76
N HIS A 232 -2.56 -17.13 3.55
CA HIS A 232 -2.87 -16.78 4.94
C HIS A 232 -1.63 -16.49 5.80
N TYR A 233 -0.46 -17.08 5.48
CA TYR A 233 0.80 -16.81 6.18
C TYR A 233 1.39 -15.42 5.90
N LEU A 234 0.94 -14.74 4.83
CA LEU A 234 1.37 -13.38 4.55
C LEU A 234 0.84 -12.38 5.58
N THR A 235 -0.33 -12.64 6.16
CA THR A 235 -0.91 -11.77 7.19
C THR A 235 -0.55 -12.22 8.59
N CYS A 236 -0.46 -13.53 8.83
CA CYS A 236 -0.07 -14.00 10.15
C CYS A 236 0.60 -15.38 10.09
N ILE A 237 1.77 -15.48 10.71
CA ILE A 237 2.47 -16.75 10.93
C ILE A 237 2.22 -17.18 12.39
N PRO A 238 1.67 -18.38 12.62
CA PRO A 238 1.44 -18.86 13.99
C PRO A 238 2.78 -19.17 14.67
N THR A 239 2.98 -18.66 15.88
CA THR A 239 4.18 -18.91 16.69
C THR A 239 3.81 -19.34 18.10
N PRO A 240 4.76 -19.82 18.94
CA PRO A 240 4.47 -20.10 20.34
C PRO A 240 4.02 -18.86 21.14
N LEU A 241 4.37 -17.66 20.68
CA LEU A 241 4.06 -16.39 21.34
C LEU A 241 2.68 -15.82 20.96
N TRP A 242 2.15 -16.16 19.78
CA TRP A 242 0.84 -15.67 19.32
C TRP A 242 0.17 -16.62 18.31
N ARG A 243 -1.17 -16.58 18.24
CA ARG A 243 -1.98 -17.38 17.31
C ARG A 243 -2.73 -16.49 16.32
N CYS A 244 -2.84 -16.98 15.09
CA CYS A 244 -3.47 -16.28 13.97
C CYS A 244 -4.97 -16.54 13.85
N GLU A 245 -5.42 -17.70 14.30
CA GLU A 245 -6.84 -18.04 14.39
C GLU A 245 -7.31 -17.96 15.84
N SER A 246 -8.30 -17.11 16.07
CA SER A 246 -9.18 -17.19 17.22
C SER A 246 -10.05 -18.45 17.06
N ARG A 247 -9.78 -19.48 17.85
CA ARG A 247 -10.67 -20.65 17.95
C ARG A 247 -11.67 -20.41 19.07
N CYS A 248 -12.96 -20.47 18.74
CA CYS A 248 -14.03 -20.42 19.72
C CYS A 248 -14.76 -21.76 19.77
N ARG A 249 -15.11 -22.19 20.97
CA ARG A 249 -16.08 -23.25 21.18
C ARG A 249 -17.46 -22.65 20.99
N LEU A 250 -18.23 -23.23 20.07
CA LEU A 250 -19.60 -22.84 19.77
C LEU A 250 -20.56 -23.77 20.53
N MET A 251 -21.57 -23.20 21.15
CA MET A 251 -22.64 -23.91 21.83
C MET A 251 -23.95 -23.25 21.37
N GLN A 252 -24.71 -23.96 20.54
CA GLN A 252 -25.91 -23.41 19.91
C GLN A 252 -27.15 -23.76 20.75
N LEU A 253 -27.89 -22.74 21.20
CA LEU A 253 -29.21 -22.87 21.79
C LEU A 253 -30.20 -22.13 20.88
N ASP A 254 -30.99 -22.87 20.10
CA ASP A 254 -31.99 -22.35 19.16
C ASP A 254 -31.44 -21.24 18.23
N THR A 255 -31.73 -19.97 18.52
CA THR A 255 -31.33 -18.76 17.76
C THR A 255 -30.15 -18.00 18.39
N GLN A 256 -29.63 -18.47 19.52
CA GLN A 256 -28.49 -17.88 20.22
C GLN A 256 -27.25 -18.78 20.12
N LEU A 257 -26.15 -18.19 19.67
CA LEU A 257 -24.84 -18.78 19.62
C LEU A 257 -24.06 -18.37 20.88
N ASN A 258 -23.83 -19.30 21.80
CA ASN A 258 -22.87 -19.11 22.88
C ASN A 258 -21.48 -19.46 22.39
N MET A 259 -20.59 -18.49 22.39
CA MET A 259 -19.22 -18.64 21.94
C MET A 259 -18.28 -18.47 23.14
N THR A 260 -17.32 -19.38 23.28
CA THR A 260 -16.23 -19.25 24.27
C THR A 260 -14.90 -19.24 23.57
N CYS A 261 -14.13 -18.16 23.70
CA CYS A 261 -12.80 -18.05 23.13
C CYS A 261 -11.84 -19.00 23.86
N LEU A 262 -11.17 -19.89 23.13
CA LEU A 262 -10.25 -20.87 23.73
C LEU A 262 -8.93 -20.25 24.19
N ALA A 263 -8.58 -19.04 23.72
CA ALA A 263 -7.33 -18.37 24.07
C ALA A 263 -7.39 -17.65 25.42
N ASN A 264 -8.48 -16.93 25.70
CA ASN A 264 -8.63 -16.08 26.88
C ASN A 264 -9.79 -16.52 27.81
N GLN A 265 -10.51 -17.60 27.46
CA GLN A 265 -11.69 -18.13 28.19
C GLN A 265 -12.87 -17.15 28.34
N ARG A 266 -12.90 -16.05 27.58
CA ARG A 266 -14.08 -15.16 27.53
C ARG A 266 -15.24 -15.86 26.82
N SER A 267 -16.45 -15.72 27.36
CA SER A 267 -17.69 -16.19 26.75
C SER A 267 -18.60 -15.02 26.38
N GLY A 268 -19.33 -15.18 25.28
CA GLY A 268 -20.33 -14.22 24.80
C GLY A 268 -21.50 -14.95 24.14
N SER A 269 -22.69 -14.38 24.26
CA SER A 269 -23.92 -14.87 23.63
C SER A 269 -24.32 -13.93 22.50
N TYR A 270 -24.45 -14.47 21.28
CA TYR A 270 -24.75 -13.68 20.09
C TYR A 270 -26.00 -14.22 19.39
N THR A 271 -26.90 -13.34 18.95
CA THR A 271 -27.99 -13.70 18.04
C THR A 271 -27.49 -13.55 16.61
N VAL A 272 -27.55 -14.61 15.82
CA VAL A 272 -27.05 -14.63 14.43
C VAL A 272 -28.25 -14.79 13.49
N GLU A 273 -28.30 -13.97 12.42
CA GLU A 273 -29.39 -14.01 11.43
C GLU A 273 -29.33 -15.27 10.56
N ASP A 274 -28.13 -15.75 10.23
CA ASP A 274 -27.90 -17.00 9.51
C ASP A 274 -26.83 -17.85 10.24
N PRO A 275 -27.21 -18.96 10.90
CA PRO A 275 -26.28 -19.82 11.62
C PRO A 275 -25.30 -20.59 10.70
N ASN A 276 -25.42 -20.49 9.37
CA ASN A 276 -24.47 -21.05 8.41
C ASN A 276 -23.45 -20.03 7.85
N ASP A 277 -23.54 -18.74 8.20
CA ASP A 277 -22.56 -17.73 7.75
C ASP A 277 -21.24 -17.88 8.53
N THR A 278 -20.32 -18.67 7.97
CA THR A 278 -19.00 -18.97 8.57
C THR A 278 -18.14 -17.73 8.75
N VAL A 279 -18.30 -16.71 7.90
CA VAL A 279 -17.54 -15.45 7.99
C VAL A 279 -18.01 -14.64 9.19
N GLU A 280 -19.33 -14.57 9.41
CA GLU A 280 -19.91 -13.89 10.57
C GLU A 280 -19.54 -14.57 11.89
N MET A 281 -19.59 -15.90 11.93
CA MET A 281 -19.13 -16.66 13.11
C MET A 281 -17.65 -16.43 13.41
N GLN A 282 -16.80 -16.43 12.39
CA GLN A 282 -15.36 -16.23 12.56
C GLN A 282 -15.04 -14.80 13.04
N LYS A 283 -15.80 -13.80 12.56
CA LYS A 283 -15.71 -12.42 13.02
C LYS A 283 -16.09 -12.27 14.50
N LEU A 284 -17.24 -12.82 14.92
CA LEU A 284 -17.69 -12.77 16.32
C LEU A 284 -16.67 -13.44 17.26
N CYS A 285 -16.11 -14.56 16.80
CA CYS A 285 -15.06 -15.24 17.55
C CYS A 285 -13.79 -14.38 17.70
N PHE A 286 -13.41 -13.66 16.65
CA PHE A 286 -12.28 -12.75 16.68
C PHE A 286 -12.50 -11.60 17.65
N GLU A 287 -13.66 -10.94 17.61
CA GLU A 287 -14.02 -9.86 18.54
C GLU A 287 -14.02 -10.32 20.01
N LEU A 288 -14.48 -11.55 20.27
CA LEU A 288 -14.47 -12.14 21.61
C LEU A 288 -13.05 -12.46 22.11
N CYS A 289 -12.16 -12.84 21.19
CA CYS A 289 -10.79 -13.24 21.50
C CYS A 289 -9.80 -12.08 21.58
N SER A 290 -10.11 -10.91 20.99
CA SER A 290 -9.29 -9.69 21.10
C SER A 290 -9.42 -9.03 22.47
#